data_AF-A0A7V1AIF5-F1
#
_entry.id   AF-A0A7V1AIF5-F1
#
_cell.length_a   1.000
_cell.length_b   1.000
_cell.length_c   1.000
_cell.angle_alpha   90.00
_cell.angle_beta   90.00
_cell.angle_gamma   90.00
#
_symmetry.space_group_name_H-M   'P 1'
#
loop_
_entity.id
_entity.type
_entity.pdbx_description
1 polymer ?
#
loop_
_entity_poly.entity_id
_entity_poly.type
_entity_poly.pdbx_seq_one_letter_code
_entity_poly.pdbx_strand_id
1 'polypeptide(L)'
;MENEVLPEFQNYLSSNSLVQDKYIRYYAHWASTFLAFSKNHSNLGYNLQIQKFLDFLKTQKNINDWQVKQALESSQLLAVSNQLKNMKRKLT
;
A
#
# COMPACT_ATOMS: atom_id res chain seq x y z
N MET A 1 2.02 15.15 7.41
CA MET A 1 1.75 13.71 7.64
C MET A 1 3.09 13.03 7.78
N GLU A 2 3.36 12.44 8.93
CA GLU A 2 4.51 11.53 9.06
C GLU A 2 4.25 10.37 8.09
N ASN A 3 5.08 10.25 7.06
CA ASN A 3 5.10 9.04 6.25
C ASN A 3 5.58 7.95 7.20
N GLU A 4 4.67 7.09 7.68
CA GLU A 4 5.08 5.89 8.42
C GLU A 4 6.07 5.16 7.54
N VAL A 5 7.34 5.12 7.96
CA VAL A 5 8.35 4.33 7.26
C VAL A 5 7.86 2.89 7.38
N LEU A 6 7.77 2.19 6.25
CA LEU A 6 7.37 0.78 6.20
C LEU A 6 8.58 -0.10 5.84
N PRO A 7 9.59 -0.29 6.73
CA PRO A 7 10.81 -1.03 6.39
C PRO A 7 10.53 -2.46 5.94
N GLU A 8 9.61 -3.15 6.62
CA GLU A 8 9.26 -4.53 6.27
C GLU A 8 8.62 -4.62 4.87
N PHE A 9 7.78 -3.66 4.52
CA PHE A 9 7.17 -3.61 3.18
C PHE A 9 8.22 -3.27 2.12
N GLN A 10 9.11 -2.32 2.38
CA GLN A 10 10.21 -1.97 1.47
C GLN A 10 11.15 -3.16 1.25
N ASN A 11 11.49 -3.90 2.32
CA ASN A 11 12.28 -5.13 2.24
C ASN A 11 11.54 -6.20 1.44
N TYR A 12 10.23 -6.37 1.65
CA TYR A 12 9.42 -7.30 0.85
C TYR A 12 9.48 -6.97 -0.65
N LEU A 13 9.35 -5.69 -1.01
CA LEU A 13 9.44 -5.25 -2.40
C LEU A 13 10.83 -5.50 -3.00
N SER A 14 11.89 -5.17 -2.26
CA SER A 14 13.28 -5.32 -2.69
C SER A 14 13.69 -6.80 -2.81
N SER A 15 13.50 -7.59 -1.75
CA SER A 15 13.91 -9.01 -1.72
C SER A 15 13.21 -9.88 -2.75
N ASN A 16 12.01 -9.49 -3.19
CA ASN A 16 11.26 -10.22 -4.23
C ASN A 16 11.35 -9.55 -5.61
N SER A 17 12.12 -8.46 -5.76
CA SER A 17 12.28 -7.72 -7.02
C SER A 17 10.93 -7.34 -7.69
N LEU A 18 9.93 -7.00 -6.86
CA LEU A 18 8.56 -6.74 -7.34
C LEU A 18 8.44 -5.38 -8.04
N VAL A 19 9.33 -4.45 -7.71
CA VAL A 19 9.45 -3.13 -8.31
C VAL A 19 10.93 -2.76 -8.41
N GLN A 20 11.27 -1.84 -9.32
CA GLN A 20 12.65 -1.33 -9.40
C GLN A 20 13.00 -0.56 -8.12
N ASP A 21 14.24 -0.68 -7.64
CA ASP A 21 14.70 -0.09 -6.38
C ASP A 21 14.40 1.40 -6.24
N LYS A 22 14.62 2.17 -7.32
CA LYS A 22 14.33 3.61 -7.37
C LYS A 22 12.86 3.95 -7.10
N TYR A 23 11.95 3.00 -7.27
CA TYR A 23 10.52 3.18 -7.07
C TYR A 23 9.99 2.71 -5.72
N ILE A 24 10.77 1.91 -4.97
CA ILE A 24 10.35 1.33 -3.67
C ILE A 24 9.81 2.40 -2.72
N ARG A 25 10.48 3.55 -2.64
CA ARG A 25 10.05 4.66 -1.77
C ARG A 25 8.66 5.19 -2.12
N TYR A 26 8.28 5.21 -3.39
CA TYR A 26 6.97 5.70 -3.83
C TYR A 26 5.88 4.69 -3.52
N TYR A 27 6.15 3.39 -3.68
CA TYR A 27 5.22 2.35 -3.26
C TYR A 27 5.01 2.37 -1.74
N ALA A 28 6.07 2.56 -0.95
CA ALA A 28 5.97 2.72 0.49
C ALA A 28 5.13 3.96 0.88
N HIS A 29 5.29 5.07 0.17
CA HIS A 29 4.48 6.27 0.38
C HIS A 29 2.99 6.02 0.13
N TRP A 30 2.63 5.36 -0.98
CA TRP A 30 1.23 5.04 -1.25
C TRP A 30 0.65 4.03 -0.27
N ALA A 31 1.42 3.01 0.12
CA ALA A 31 1.02 2.05 1.13
C ALA A 31 0.75 2.73 2.49
N SER A 32 1.62 3.65 2.91
CA SER A 32 1.44 4.45 4.13
C SER A 32 0.19 5.34 4.05
N THR A 33 -0.01 5.99 2.91
CA THR A 33 -1.19 6.85 2.67
C THR A 33 -2.48 6.04 2.69
N PHE A 34 -2.48 4.86 2.07
CA PHE A 34 -3.60 3.92 2.12
C PHE A 34 -3.89 3.45 3.55
N LEU A 35 -2.86 3.08 4.33
CA LEU A 35 -3.04 2.69 5.74
C LEU A 35 -3.70 3.80 6.57
N ALA A 36 -3.24 5.05 6.40
CA ALA A 36 -3.84 6.19 7.06
C ALA A 36 -5.32 6.40 6.65
N PHE A 37 -5.63 6.25 5.36
CA PHE A 37 -7.00 6.31 4.86
C PHE A 37 -7.89 5.19 5.43
N SER A 38 -7.36 3.96 5.48
CA SER A 38 -8.04 2.76 5.96
C SER A 38 -8.36 2.79 7.46
N LYS A 39 -7.57 3.51 8.29
CA LYS A 39 -7.86 3.67 9.73
C LYS A 39 -9.26 4.27 9.96
N ASN A 40 -9.70 5.19 9.09
CA ASN A 40 -11.03 5.80 9.13
C ASN A 40 -12.14 4.96 8.47
N HIS A 41 -11.78 3.84 7.85
CA HIS A 41 -12.68 2.94 7.11
C HIS A 41 -12.52 1.48 7.56
N SER A 42 -12.09 1.28 8.80
CA SER A 42 -11.72 -0.03 9.36
C SER A 42 -12.89 -1.01 9.43
N ASN A 43 -14.12 -0.51 9.39
CA ASN A 43 -15.35 -1.31 9.31
C ASN A 43 -15.60 -1.93 7.93
N LEU A 44 -14.87 -1.52 6.89
CA LEU A 44 -15.04 -2.00 5.52
C LEU A 44 -14.08 -3.15 5.21
N GLY A 45 -14.49 -4.05 4.32
CA GLY A 45 -13.59 -5.06 3.75
C GLY A 45 -12.48 -4.42 2.92
N TYR A 46 -11.31 -5.06 2.89
CA TYR A 46 -10.09 -4.52 2.28
C TYR A 46 -10.28 -4.04 0.82
N ASN A 47 -10.98 -4.83 0.00
CA ASN A 47 -11.27 -4.47 -1.40
C ASN A 47 -12.10 -3.18 -1.51
N LEU A 48 -13.07 -2.99 -0.62
CA LEU A 48 -13.91 -1.79 -0.60
C LEU A 48 -13.13 -0.58 -0.08
N GLN A 49 -12.19 -0.78 0.87
CA GLN A 49 -11.27 0.28 1.29
C GLN A 49 -10.39 0.73 0.11
N ILE A 50 -9.84 -0.20 -0.68
CA ILE A 50 -9.07 0.14 -1.90
C ILE A 50 -9.94 0.94 -2.87
N GLN A 51 -11.14 0.47 -3.19
CA GLN A 51 -12.02 1.18 -4.13
C GLN A 51 -12.26 2.63 -3.69
N LYS A 52 -12.68 2.84 -2.43
CA LYS A 52 -12.90 4.17 -1.87
C LYS A 52 -11.64 5.02 -1.84
N PHE A 53 -10.49 4.43 -1.57
CA PHE A 53 -9.21 5.12 -1.60
C PHE A 53 -8.87 5.63 -3.00
N LEU A 54 -9.03 4.79 -4.03
CA LEU A 54 -8.77 5.18 -5.42
C LEU A 54 -9.75 6.23 -5.91
N ASP A 55 -11.02 6.14 -5.52
CA ASP A 55 -12.02 7.17 -5.81
C ASP A 55 -11.64 8.50 -5.14
N PHE A 56 -11.21 8.47 -3.88
CA PHE A 56 -10.68 9.64 -3.18
C PHE A 56 -9.48 10.25 -3.93
N LEU A 57 -8.51 9.44 -4.36
CA LEU A 57 -7.35 9.92 -5.12
C LEU A 57 -7.74 10.59 -6.43
N LYS A 58 -8.72 10.05 -7.16
CA LYS A 58 -9.22 10.63 -8.42
C LYS A 58 -9.90 11.99 -8.23
N THR A 59 -10.39 12.30 -7.02
CA THR A 59 -10.93 13.65 -6.73
C THR A 59 -9.85 14.70 -6.47
N GLN A 60 -8.59 14.30 -6.30
CA GLN A 60 -7.49 15.22 -6.01
C GLN A 60 -6.98 15.88 -7.29
N LYS A 61 -6.92 17.21 -7.32
CA LYS A 61 -6.53 17.99 -8.51
C LYS A 61 -5.13 17.69 -9.06
N ASN A 62 -4.23 17.15 -8.25
CA ASN A 62 -2.80 16.97 -8.57
C ASN A 62 -2.36 15.49 -8.63
N ILE A 63 -3.31 14.57 -8.82
CA ILE A 63 -3.04 13.14 -8.93
C ILE A 63 -3.29 12.69 -10.37
N ASN A 64 -2.26 12.14 -11.02
CA ASN A 64 -2.35 11.58 -12.35
C ASN A 64 -2.77 10.11 -12.33
N ASP A 65 -3.31 9.60 -13.43
CA ASP A 65 -3.76 8.19 -13.54
C ASP A 65 -2.66 7.17 -13.20
N TRP A 66 -1.41 7.45 -13.57
CA TRP A 66 -0.29 6.56 -13.23
C TRP A 66 -0.01 6.52 -11.72
N GLN A 67 -0.29 7.60 -10.98
CA GLN A 67 -0.19 7.63 -9.53
C GLN A 67 -1.33 6.82 -8.89
N VAL A 68 -2.55 6.90 -9.43
CA VAL A 68 -3.68 6.07 -9.01
C VAL A 68 -3.36 4.58 -9.22
N LYS A 69 -2.76 4.24 -10.37
CA LYS A 69 -2.32 2.86 -10.65
C LYS A 69 -1.23 2.40 -9.66
N GLN A 70 -0.23 3.23 -9.41
CA GLN A 70 0.82 2.92 -8.43
C GLN A 70 0.25 2.75 -7.02
N ALA A 71 -0.76 3.56 -6.65
CA ALA A 71 -1.43 3.45 -5.37
C ALA A 71 -2.22 2.14 -5.24
N LEU A 72 -2.94 1.73 -6.29
CA LEU A 72 -3.62 0.43 -6.35
C LEU A 72 -2.64 -0.73 -6.15
N GLU A 73 -1.55 -0.75 -6.93
CA GLU A 73 -0.53 -1.79 -6.84
C GLU A 73 0.11 -1.84 -5.45
N SER A 74 0.39 -0.66 -4.86
CA SER A 74 0.95 -0.55 -3.51
C SER A 74 0.01 -1.13 -2.45
N SER A 75 -1.29 -0.84 -2.53
CA SER A 75 -2.29 -1.42 -1.62
C SER A 75 -2.37 -2.95 -1.78
N GLN A 76 -2.38 -3.47 -3.00
CA GLN A 76 -2.42 -4.93 -3.22
C GLN A 76 -1.17 -5.64 -2.69
N LEU A 77 0.02 -5.09 -2.96
CA LEU A 77 1.29 -5.63 -2.49
C LEU A 77 1.37 -5.61 -0.96
N LEU A 78 0.86 -4.56 -0.31
CA LEU A 78 0.80 -4.46 1.15
C LEU A 78 -0.10 -5.55 1.76
N ALA A 79 -1.22 -5.88 1.12
CA ALA A 79 -2.08 -6.98 1.56
C ALA A 79 -1.33 -8.31 1.55
N VAL A 80 -0.65 -8.61 0.44
CA VAL A 80 0.11 -9.85 0.25
C VAL A 80 1.27 -9.92 1.25
N SER A 81 2.02 -8.83 1.46
CA SER A 81 3.12 -8.81 2.43
C SER A 81 2.63 -9.10 3.85
N ASN A 82 1.48 -8.54 4.23
CA ASN A 82 0.87 -8.77 5.55
C ASN A 82 0.35 -10.21 5.71
N GLN A 83 -0.24 -10.78 4.66
CA GLN A 83 -0.67 -12.19 4.67
C GLN A 83 0.53 -13.13 4.83
N LEU A 84 1.60 -12.93 4.06
CA LEU A 84 2.83 -13.73 4.16
C LEU A 84 3.46 -13.63 5.56
N LYS A 85 3.50 -12.41 6.13
CA LYS A 85 3.99 -12.19 7.50
C LYS A 85 3.17 -12.98 8.52
N ASN A 86 1.85 -12.93 8.42
CA ASN A 86 0.95 -13.62 9.34
C ASN A 86 1.03 -15.15 9.19
N MET A 87 1.25 -15.67 7.98
CA MET A 87 1.50 -17.09 7.77
C MET A 87 2.80 -17.55 8.43
N LYS A 88 3.90 -16.80 8.25
CA LYS A 88 5.19 -17.13 8.88
C LYS A 88 5.10 -17.17 10.42
N ARG A 89 4.40 -16.19 11.02
CA ARG A 89 4.17 -16.15 12.48
C ARG A 89 3.38 -17.33 13.04
N LYS A 90 2.48 -17.94 12.26
CA LYS A 90 1.71 -19.12 12.69
C LYS A 90 2.53 -20.41 12.65
N LEU A 91 3.66 -20.42 11.96
CA LEU A 91 4.54 -21.57 11.78
C LEU A 91 5.74 -21.56 12.76
N THR A 92 5.86 -20.52 13.59
CA THR A 92 6.93 -20.35 14.58
C THR A 92 6.34 -20.47 15.98
#